data_AF-A0A536ZE92-F1
#
_entry.id   AF-A0A536ZE92-F1
#
_cell.length_a   1.000
_cell.length_b   1.000
_cell.length_c   1.000
_cell.angle_alpha   90.00
_cell.angle_beta   90.00
_cell.angle_gamma   90.00
#
_symmetry.space_group_name_H-M   'P 1'
#
loop_
_entity.id
_entity.type
_entity.pdbx_description
1 polymer ?
#
loop_
_entity_poly.entity_id
_entity_poly.type
_entity_poly.pdbx_seq_one_letter_code
_entity_poly.pdbx_strand_id
1 'polypeptide(L)'
;MNGVARAVLSLLLVCGAGLAALIYPLGPAWLLVGLATYAVALWRYPGIGLPATFALLPLLNFAPWSGWILLNEFDLFLAVTLAVRLLRSNSDIECPAPAPVASPALARDAKWVIGWVAASFFVSAGIGLWPLSSFDANALFTYYTSFNSLRELKGFAWALALLPLLLEEARQPQRMEQRCVAGMLLGLCGVVAVIIWQRAVFAGLLDFAGNYRVEGPFPELHIGGGDVHAYLVTAIPFVVAWIAPRPSAVRVALGTTLFLLASYALGVTFTRGGYVGYCGALVLMGIAMACRGLRQRNWQLKRLATVAMLAVTGLAVMIPILSGSFMEARLAGTQTEATTRMRHWARTIDTMDKNLTTELFGMGLGSFPKVSLFRNRDTASATFSYEQEDGNGFLRLGSGKPLYLEQRVPAVADKGYTLSLDVRSSDPEARIAVTLCEKSVQYS
;
A
#
# COMPACT_ATOMS: atom_id res chain seq x y z
N MET A 1 24.60 11.28 -13.81
CA MET A 1 24.08 12.65 -13.59
C MET A 1 25.20 13.49 -13.02
N ASN A 2 25.46 14.66 -13.62
CA ASN A 2 26.45 15.61 -13.10
C ASN A 2 25.97 16.25 -11.79
N GLY A 3 26.87 16.77 -10.97
CA GLY A 3 26.56 17.29 -9.62
C GLY A 3 25.45 18.35 -9.60
N VAL A 4 25.43 19.24 -10.59
CA VAL A 4 24.38 20.28 -10.74
C VAL A 4 23.00 19.66 -10.94
N ALA A 5 22.85 18.67 -11.81
CA ALA A 5 21.55 18.03 -12.07
C ALA A 5 21.00 17.30 -10.82
N ARG A 6 21.90 16.72 -10.01
CA ARG A 6 21.51 16.09 -8.73
C ARG A 6 21.06 17.13 -7.70
N ALA A 7 21.77 18.25 -7.60
CA ALA A 7 21.41 19.34 -6.69
C ALA A 7 20.06 19.96 -7.06
N VAL A 8 19.82 20.22 -8.35
CA VAL A 8 18.54 20.73 -8.86
C VAL A 8 17.41 19.74 -8.56
N LEU A 9 17.59 18.46 -8.86
CA LEU A 9 16.57 17.45 -8.57
C LEU A 9 16.28 17.33 -7.07
N SER A 10 17.31 17.36 -6.24
CA SER A 10 17.13 17.36 -4.78
C SER A 10 16.35 18.58 -4.30
N LEU A 11 16.69 19.77 -4.80
CA LEU A 11 15.97 21.00 -4.47
C LEU A 11 14.49 20.91 -4.88
N LEU A 12 14.19 20.39 -6.08
CA LEU A 12 12.81 20.20 -6.55
C LEU A 12 12.03 19.25 -5.62
N LEU A 13 12.64 18.15 -5.18
CA LEU A 13 12.01 17.19 -4.26
C LEU A 13 11.74 17.81 -2.89
N VAL A 14 12.69 18.55 -2.33
CA VAL A 14 12.53 19.22 -1.02
C VAL A 14 11.50 20.33 -1.11
N CYS A 15 11.54 21.17 -2.14
CA CYS A 15 10.55 22.23 -2.35
C CYS A 15 9.16 21.64 -2.57
N GLY A 16 9.03 20.59 -3.37
CA GLY A 16 7.76 19.89 -3.58
C GLY A 16 7.19 19.31 -2.28
N ALA A 17 8.04 18.66 -1.46
CA ALA A 17 7.62 18.16 -0.16
C ALA A 17 7.25 19.28 0.83
N GLY A 18 7.97 20.39 0.81
CA GLY A 18 7.66 21.57 1.62
C GLY A 18 6.32 22.19 1.23
N LEU A 19 6.07 22.39 -0.06
CA LEU A 19 4.80 22.93 -0.58
C LEU A 19 3.63 22.00 -0.25
N ALA A 20 3.80 20.69 -0.44
CA ALA A 20 2.78 19.72 -0.06
C ALA A 20 2.48 19.77 1.45
N ALA A 21 3.51 19.91 2.28
CA ALA A 21 3.33 20.01 3.72
C ALA A 21 2.57 21.29 4.13
N LEU A 22 2.73 22.40 3.42
CA LEU A 22 1.99 23.64 3.69
C LEU A 22 0.47 23.49 3.50
N ILE A 23 0.04 22.63 2.59
CA ILE A 23 -1.38 22.36 2.31
C ILE A 23 -1.88 21.08 3.00
N TYR A 24 -1.12 20.55 3.96
CA TYR A 24 -1.44 19.29 4.61
C TYR A 24 -2.64 19.41 5.57
N PRO A 25 -3.72 18.63 5.39
CA PRO A 25 -4.97 18.82 6.14
C PRO A 25 -4.87 18.61 7.65
N LEU A 26 -3.92 17.79 8.12
CA LEU A 26 -3.70 17.58 9.58
C LEU A 26 -2.79 18.63 10.22
N GLY A 27 -2.35 19.61 9.45
CA GLY A 27 -1.53 20.73 9.92
C GLY A 27 -0.08 20.64 9.44
N PRO A 28 0.49 21.73 8.90
CA PRO A 28 1.79 21.72 8.26
C PRO A 28 2.95 21.38 9.19
N ALA A 29 2.85 21.80 10.46
CA ALA A 29 3.92 21.61 11.45
C ALA A 29 4.24 20.12 11.69
N TRP A 30 3.21 19.27 11.81
CA TRP A 30 3.38 17.84 12.06
C TRP A 30 4.19 17.16 10.97
N LEU A 31 3.82 17.42 9.71
CA LEU A 31 4.47 16.81 8.56
C LEU A 31 5.88 17.38 8.35
N LEU A 32 6.07 18.69 8.46
CA LEU A 32 7.39 19.32 8.33
C LEU A 32 8.36 18.82 9.40
N VAL A 33 7.95 18.75 10.67
CA VAL A 33 8.80 18.24 11.76
C VAL A 33 9.14 16.77 11.53
N GLY A 34 8.18 15.95 11.12
CA GLY A 34 8.41 14.53 10.80
C GLY A 34 9.42 14.35 9.66
N LEU A 35 9.22 15.06 8.54
CA LEU A 35 10.11 15.01 7.38
C LEU A 35 11.51 15.55 7.70
N ALA A 36 11.61 16.65 8.46
CA ALA A 36 12.90 17.22 8.86
C ALA A 36 13.66 16.28 9.81
N THR A 37 12.98 15.69 10.79
CA THR A 37 13.57 14.71 11.71
C THR A 37 14.09 13.49 10.94
N TYR A 38 13.29 13.00 9.98
CA TYR A 38 13.72 11.91 9.11
C TYR A 38 14.92 12.30 8.24
N ALA A 39 14.91 13.49 7.64
CA ALA A 39 16.02 13.99 6.83
C ALA A 39 17.33 14.07 7.63
N VAL A 40 17.28 14.59 8.86
CA VAL A 40 18.44 14.65 9.78
C VAL A 40 18.91 13.24 10.15
N ALA A 41 17.99 12.33 10.47
CA ALA A 41 18.34 10.95 10.79
C ALA A 41 18.99 10.23 9.59
N LEU A 42 18.46 10.41 8.38
CA LEU A 42 19.00 9.83 7.16
C LEU A 42 20.36 10.45 6.79
N TRP A 43 20.52 11.75 7.02
CA TRP A 43 21.80 12.44 6.86
C TRP A 43 22.85 11.90 7.84
N ARG A 44 22.48 11.65 9.10
CA ARG A 44 23.39 11.12 10.11
C ARG A 44 23.70 9.63 9.93
N TYR A 45 22.72 8.85 9.46
CA TYR A 45 22.78 7.40 9.32
C TYR A 45 22.26 6.97 7.93
N PRO A 46 23.10 6.97 6.88
CA PRO A 46 22.64 6.73 5.51
C PRO A 46 22.03 5.33 5.33
N GLY A 47 22.47 4.36 6.16
CA GLY A 47 21.99 2.99 6.13
C GLY A 47 20.55 2.78 6.57
N ILE A 48 19.88 3.79 7.15
CA ILE A 48 18.48 3.66 7.59
C ILE A 48 17.48 3.80 6.45
N GLY A 49 17.88 4.39 5.30
CA GLY A 49 16.96 4.68 4.21
C GLY A 49 16.20 3.45 3.73
N LEU A 50 16.92 2.39 3.34
CA LEU A 50 16.32 1.16 2.81
C LEU A 50 15.43 0.42 3.84
N PRO A 51 15.88 0.16 5.10
CA PRO A 51 15.00 -0.38 6.12
C PRO A 51 13.77 0.48 6.39
N ALA A 52 13.92 1.81 6.47
CA ALA A 52 12.81 2.72 6.74
C ALA A 52 11.79 2.71 5.59
N THR A 53 12.23 2.64 4.33
CA THR A 53 11.34 2.50 3.17
C THR A 53 10.44 1.27 3.29
N PHE A 54 10.99 0.10 3.59
CA PHE A 54 10.19 -1.12 3.74
C PHE A 54 9.32 -1.12 5.01
N ALA A 55 9.80 -0.52 6.10
CA ALA A 55 9.07 -0.45 7.36
C ALA A 55 7.87 0.49 7.30
N LEU A 56 8.03 1.64 6.62
CA LEU A 56 7.01 2.68 6.55
C LEU A 56 6.07 2.53 5.35
N LEU A 57 6.43 1.70 4.35
CA LEU A 57 5.57 1.41 3.19
C LEU A 57 4.12 1.08 3.57
N PRO A 58 3.83 0.18 4.54
CA PRO A 58 2.45 -0.11 4.91
C PRO A 58 1.90 0.82 6.01
N LEU A 59 2.71 1.69 6.62
CA LEU A 59 2.31 2.46 7.81
C LEU A 59 2.10 3.95 7.52
N LEU A 60 2.73 4.48 6.48
CA LEU A 60 2.77 5.92 6.20
C LEU A 60 1.74 6.32 5.14
N ASN A 61 0.49 5.94 5.37
CA ASN A 61 -0.65 6.34 4.56
C ASN A 61 -1.79 6.79 5.47
N PHE A 62 -1.90 8.10 5.68
CA PHE A 62 -2.88 8.69 6.56
C PHE A 62 -4.12 9.19 5.83
N ALA A 63 -4.40 8.69 4.61
CA ALA A 63 -5.60 9.02 3.85
C ALA A 63 -6.91 8.98 4.67
N PRO A 64 -7.13 8.07 5.65
CA PRO A 64 -8.34 8.10 6.49
C PRO A 64 -8.50 9.35 7.37
N TRP A 65 -7.42 10.13 7.54
CA TRP A 65 -7.41 11.37 8.31
C TRP A 65 -7.11 12.58 7.41
N SER A 66 -6.11 12.49 6.53
CA SER A 66 -5.71 13.58 5.63
C SER A 66 -6.62 13.70 4.42
N GLY A 67 -7.33 12.64 4.04
CA GLY A 67 -8.14 12.59 2.81
C GLY A 67 -7.32 12.53 1.52
N TRP A 68 -5.99 12.67 1.58
CA TRP A 68 -5.18 12.66 0.38
C TRP A 68 -5.19 11.28 -0.30
N ILE A 69 -5.55 11.28 -1.60
CA ILE A 69 -5.63 10.08 -2.43
C ILE A 69 -4.53 10.11 -3.50
N LEU A 70 -4.34 11.24 -4.17
CA LEU A 70 -3.33 11.39 -5.23
C LEU A 70 -1.91 11.29 -4.64
N LEU A 71 -1.63 12.12 -3.65
CA LEU A 71 -0.40 12.16 -2.87
C LEU A 71 -0.63 11.44 -1.53
N ASN A 72 0.42 10.95 -0.87
CA ASN A 72 0.36 10.53 0.53
C ASN A 72 1.68 10.83 1.25
N GLU A 73 1.71 10.56 2.55
CA GLU A 73 2.85 10.86 3.40
C GLU A 73 4.07 9.98 3.05
N PHE A 74 3.83 8.76 2.53
CA PHE A 74 4.89 7.90 1.98
C PHE A 74 5.56 8.50 0.74
N ASP A 75 4.82 9.14 -0.16
CA ASP A 75 5.40 9.83 -1.32
C ASP A 75 6.38 10.93 -0.86
N LEU A 76 6.01 11.70 0.17
CA LEU A 76 6.86 12.76 0.71
C LEU A 76 8.09 12.20 1.43
N PHE A 77 7.93 11.10 2.16
CA PHE A 77 9.03 10.37 2.76
C PHE A 77 10.04 9.88 1.70
N LEU A 78 9.55 9.33 0.58
CA LEU A 78 10.41 8.91 -0.53
C LEU A 78 11.10 10.09 -1.23
N ALA A 79 10.40 11.21 -1.41
CA ALA A 79 10.98 12.43 -1.94
C ALA A 79 12.16 12.92 -1.08
N VAL A 80 11.99 12.98 0.24
CA VAL A 80 13.05 13.34 1.19
C VAL A 80 14.19 12.31 1.17
N THR A 81 13.86 11.01 1.09
CA THR A 81 14.86 9.93 0.99
C THR A 81 15.77 10.15 -0.21
N LEU A 82 15.18 10.40 -1.37
CA LEU A 82 15.89 10.61 -2.62
C LEU A 82 16.67 11.93 -2.59
N ALA A 83 16.08 13.01 -2.09
CA ALA A 83 16.73 14.32 -1.97
C ALA A 83 18.02 14.26 -1.14
N VAL A 84 17.95 13.67 0.06
CA VAL A 84 19.11 13.52 0.96
C VAL A 84 20.20 12.66 0.33
N ARG A 85 19.81 11.55 -0.32
CA ARG A 85 20.76 10.65 -0.98
C ARG A 85 21.47 11.32 -2.17
N LEU A 86 20.73 12.11 -2.97
CA LEU A 86 21.30 12.87 -4.09
C LEU A 86 22.32 13.92 -3.60
N LEU A 87 22.06 14.58 -2.48
CA LEU A 87 22.98 15.57 -1.89
C LEU A 87 24.22 14.92 -1.26
N ARG A 88 24.05 13.81 -0.52
CA ARG A 88 25.18 13.12 0.12
C ARG A 88 26.12 12.43 -0.86
N SER A 89 25.62 11.99 -2.02
CA SER A 89 26.49 11.49 -3.09
C SER A 89 27.49 12.56 -3.59
N ASN A 90 27.27 13.83 -3.26
CA ASN A 90 28.17 14.94 -3.58
C ASN A 90 29.20 15.22 -2.45
N SER A 91 29.02 14.64 -1.26
CA SER A 91 29.80 14.96 -0.05
C SER A 91 30.77 13.85 0.36
N ASP A 92 31.23 13.03 -0.58
CA ASP A 92 32.41 12.19 -0.33
C ASP A 92 33.64 13.10 -0.26
N ILE A 93 33.83 13.64 0.94
CA ILE A 93 35.13 13.85 1.57
C ILE A 93 35.98 12.63 1.21
N GLU A 94 37.08 12.89 0.51
CA GLU A 94 38.21 12.02 0.21
C GLU A 94 38.33 10.79 1.12
N CYS A 95 37.56 9.74 0.83
CA CYS A 95 37.84 8.41 1.33
C CYS A 95 38.45 7.62 0.17
N PRO A 96 39.60 6.93 0.38
CA PRO A 96 40.21 6.15 -0.67
C PRO A 96 39.19 5.14 -1.17
N ALA A 97 38.88 5.21 -2.46
CA ALA A 97 37.95 4.30 -3.07
C ALA A 97 38.37 2.86 -2.74
N PRO A 98 37.51 2.03 -2.10
CA PRO A 98 37.78 0.60 -2.10
C PRO A 98 37.92 0.16 -3.55
N ALA A 99 38.86 -0.77 -3.80
CA ALA A 99 39.22 -1.30 -5.11
C ALA A 99 37.99 -1.47 -6.03
N PRO A 100 38.11 -1.30 -7.35
CA PRO A 100 36.98 -1.29 -8.29
C PRO A 100 36.27 -2.64 -8.29
N VAL A 101 35.36 -2.83 -7.33
CA VAL A 101 34.34 -3.85 -7.40
C VAL A 101 33.47 -3.41 -8.56
N ALA A 102 33.44 -4.21 -9.62
CA ALA A 102 32.59 -3.97 -10.78
C ALA A 102 31.23 -3.49 -10.28
N SER A 103 30.86 -2.26 -10.64
CA SER A 103 29.58 -1.70 -10.23
C SER A 103 28.51 -2.74 -10.57
N PRO A 104 27.61 -3.12 -9.65
CA PRO A 104 26.49 -3.99 -9.98
C PRO A 104 25.62 -3.25 -10.98
N ALA A 105 25.96 -3.43 -12.26
CA ALA A 105 25.23 -2.89 -13.36
C ALA A 105 24.08 -3.85 -13.59
N LEU A 106 22.88 -3.29 -13.73
CA LEU A 106 21.74 -4.06 -14.17
C LEU A 106 22.11 -4.77 -15.49
N ALA A 107 21.86 -6.07 -15.54
CA ALA A 107 22.12 -6.86 -16.73
C ALA A 107 21.37 -6.26 -17.94
N ARG A 108 21.93 -6.40 -19.14
CA ARG A 108 21.43 -5.69 -20.34
C ARG A 108 19.99 -6.08 -20.66
N ASP A 109 19.68 -7.36 -20.55
CA ASP A 109 18.33 -7.94 -20.61
C ASP A 109 17.39 -7.30 -19.58
N ALA A 110 17.80 -7.22 -18.31
CA ALA A 110 16.99 -6.60 -17.27
C ALA A 110 16.74 -5.10 -17.53
N LYS A 111 17.71 -4.36 -18.10
CA LYS A 111 17.49 -2.98 -18.55
C LYS A 111 16.41 -2.89 -19.63
N TRP A 112 16.43 -3.79 -20.61
CA TRP A 112 15.40 -3.83 -21.65
C TRP A 112 14.03 -4.18 -21.08
N VAL A 113 13.92 -5.20 -20.24
CA VAL A 113 12.65 -5.59 -19.61
C VAL A 113 12.07 -4.44 -18.79
N ILE A 114 12.87 -3.83 -17.92
CA ILE A 114 12.43 -2.66 -17.13
C ILE A 114 12.06 -1.50 -18.07
N GLY A 115 12.84 -1.26 -19.12
CA GLY A 115 12.57 -0.22 -20.10
C GLY A 115 11.25 -0.40 -20.84
N TRP A 116 10.93 -1.61 -21.27
CA TRP A 116 9.67 -1.94 -21.95
C TRP A 116 8.47 -1.84 -21.01
N VAL A 117 8.58 -2.37 -19.78
CA VAL A 117 7.54 -2.23 -18.76
C VAL A 117 7.34 -0.75 -18.44
N ALA A 118 8.42 0.01 -18.28
CA ALA A 118 8.33 1.44 -18.04
C ALA A 118 7.64 2.17 -19.19
N ALA A 119 8.04 1.92 -20.44
CA ALA A 119 7.39 2.50 -21.61
C ALA A 119 5.88 2.20 -21.62
N SER A 120 5.48 0.95 -21.35
CA SER A 120 4.06 0.58 -21.27
C SER A 120 3.30 1.37 -20.20
N PHE A 121 3.85 1.44 -18.98
CA PHE A 121 3.24 2.19 -17.87
C PHE A 121 3.16 3.69 -18.13
N PHE A 122 4.23 4.31 -18.63
CA PHE A 122 4.26 5.75 -18.90
C PHE A 122 3.39 6.14 -20.10
N VAL A 123 3.34 5.33 -21.15
CA VAL A 123 2.43 5.56 -22.29
C VAL A 123 0.97 5.43 -21.82
N SER A 124 0.64 4.36 -21.09
CA SER A 124 -0.71 4.18 -20.55
C SER A 124 -1.10 5.31 -19.58
N ALA A 125 -0.19 5.75 -18.71
CA ALA A 125 -0.43 6.89 -17.84
C ALA A 125 -0.61 8.20 -18.62
N GLY A 126 0.15 8.41 -19.70
CA GLY A 126 -0.02 9.56 -20.60
C GLY A 126 -1.39 9.58 -21.28
N ILE A 127 -1.89 8.42 -21.72
CA ILE A 127 -3.24 8.27 -22.26
C ILE A 127 -4.29 8.64 -21.21
N GLY A 128 -4.16 8.13 -19.99
CA GLY A 128 -5.14 8.38 -18.92
C GLY A 128 -5.11 9.82 -18.39
N LEU A 129 -3.95 10.47 -18.43
CA LEU A 129 -3.76 11.85 -17.98
C LEU A 129 -4.44 12.87 -18.91
N TRP A 130 -4.67 12.52 -20.18
CA TRP A 130 -5.27 13.42 -21.16
C TRP A 130 -6.74 13.10 -21.46
N PRO A 131 -7.64 14.10 -21.58
CA PRO A 131 -7.39 15.53 -21.34
C PRO A 131 -7.15 15.84 -19.86
N LEU A 132 -6.27 16.82 -19.60
CA LEU A 132 -5.97 17.29 -18.25
C LEU A 132 -7.23 17.82 -17.56
N SER A 133 -7.50 17.33 -16.36
CA SER A 133 -8.51 17.89 -15.48
C SER A 133 -7.98 19.19 -14.85
N SER A 134 -8.87 20.05 -14.37
CA SER A 134 -8.48 21.21 -13.54
C SER A 134 -7.73 20.74 -12.30
N PHE A 135 -6.65 21.45 -11.95
CA PHE A 135 -5.93 21.21 -10.70
C PHE A 135 -6.57 22.06 -9.59
N ASP A 136 -7.69 21.57 -9.08
CA ASP A 136 -8.45 22.15 -7.97
C ASP A 136 -8.35 21.27 -6.71
N ALA A 137 -9.15 21.56 -5.68
CA ALA A 137 -9.21 20.73 -4.48
C ALA A 137 -9.51 19.26 -4.82
N ASN A 138 -10.41 18.99 -5.78
CA ASN A 138 -10.85 17.64 -6.13
C ASN A 138 -9.71 16.76 -6.66
N ALA A 139 -8.68 17.34 -7.29
CA ALA A 139 -7.51 16.60 -7.80
C ALA A 139 -6.81 15.75 -6.72
N LEU A 140 -6.86 16.15 -5.45
CA LEU A 140 -6.22 15.42 -4.34
C LEU A 140 -7.13 14.37 -3.68
N PHE A 141 -8.45 14.47 -3.81
CA PHE A 141 -9.42 13.71 -3.01
C PHE A 141 -10.33 12.77 -3.82
N THR A 142 -10.23 12.75 -5.15
CA THR A 142 -11.15 11.96 -6.01
C THR A 142 -10.45 11.04 -6.99
N TYR A 143 -11.15 9.95 -7.33
CA TYR A 143 -10.72 8.93 -8.28
C TYR A 143 -11.10 9.25 -9.74
N TYR A 144 -11.92 10.30 -9.95
CA TYR A 144 -12.55 10.57 -11.24
C TYR A 144 -11.80 11.59 -12.12
N THR A 145 -10.76 12.24 -11.59
CA THR A 145 -9.91 13.16 -12.37
C THR A 145 -8.87 12.39 -13.17
N SER A 146 -8.32 13.02 -14.22
CA SER A 146 -7.23 12.44 -15.00
C SER A 146 -5.93 12.28 -14.20
N PHE A 147 -5.78 12.99 -13.07
CA PHE A 147 -4.64 12.81 -12.16
C PHE A 147 -4.65 11.45 -11.46
N ASN A 148 -5.76 10.72 -11.47
CA ASN A 148 -5.80 9.34 -11.01
C ASN A 148 -4.78 8.45 -11.73
N SER A 149 -4.43 8.77 -12.98
CA SER A 149 -3.34 8.11 -13.73
C SER A 149 -1.98 8.27 -13.07
N LEU A 150 -1.69 9.44 -12.50
CA LEU A 150 -0.45 9.66 -11.76
C LEU A 150 -0.44 8.90 -10.44
N ARG A 151 -1.59 8.80 -9.76
CA ARG A 151 -1.70 8.00 -8.55
C ARG A 151 -1.34 6.54 -8.79
N GLU A 152 -1.90 5.93 -9.83
CA GLU A 152 -1.60 4.53 -10.18
C GLU A 152 -0.15 4.36 -10.64
N LEU A 153 0.42 5.36 -11.32
CA LEU A 153 1.80 5.33 -11.80
C LEU A 153 2.82 5.45 -10.65
N LYS A 154 2.50 6.19 -9.58
CA LYS A 154 3.49 6.66 -8.60
C LYS A 154 4.28 5.52 -7.94
N GLY A 155 3.65 4.40 -7.62
CA GLY A 155 4.35 3.25 -7.01
C GLY A 155 5.47 2.71 -7.89
N PHE A 156 5.19 2.57 -9.19
CA PHE A 156 6.18 2.14 -10.17
C PHE A 156 7.23 3.23 -10.45
N ALA A 157 6.81 4.48 -10.57
CA ALA A 157 7.72 5.62 -10.78
C ALA A 157 8.70 5.79 -9.62
N TRP A 158 8.25 5.65 -8.37
CA TRP A 158 9.12 5.67 -7.19
C TRP A 158 10.09 4.50 -7.16
N ALA A 159 9.65 3.29 -7.52
CA ALA A 159 10.54 2.14 -7.62
C ALA A 159 11.68 2.38 -8.64
N LEU A 160 11.37 2.98 -9.80
CA LEU A 160 12.39 3.39 -10.78
C LEU A 160 13.31 4.50 -10.25
N ALA A 161 12.75 5.50 -9.56
CA ALA A 161 13.54 6.60 -8.98
C ALA A 161 14.51 6.12 -7.89
N LEU A 162 14.14 5.09 -7.12
CA LEU A 162 14.97 4.48 -6.09
C LEU A 162 15.94 3.42 -6.64
N LEU A 163 15.74 2.93 -7.86
CA LEU A 163 16.56 1.86 -8.45
C LEU A 163 18.07 2.14 -8.42
N PRO A 164 18.59 3.35 -8.75
CA PRO A 164 20.02 3.63 -8.66
C PRO A 164 20.57 3.47 -7.23
N LEU A 165 19.78 3.83 -6.22
CA LEU A 165 20.16 3.69 -4.80
C LEU A 165 20.17 2.22 -4.38
N LEU A 166 19.21 1.43 -4.88
CA LEU A 166 19.18 -0.03 -4.66
C LEU A 166 20.39 -0.71 -5.28
N LEU A 167 20.81 -0.30 -6.48
CA LEU A 167 22.01 -0.82 -7.13
C LEU A 167 23.28 -0.47 -6.35
N GLU A 168 23.34 0.72 -5.73
CA GLU A 168 24.46 1.08 -4.86
C GLU A 168 24.53 0.19 -3.61
N GLU A 169 23.40 -0.03 -2.94
CA GLU A 169 23.30 -0.94 -1.78
C GLU A 169 23.61 -2.40 -2.17
N ALA A 170 23.29 -2.80 -3.40
CA ALA A 170 23.59 -4.12 -3.94
C ALA A 170 25.09 -4.42 -4.07
N ARG A 171 25.98 -3.41 -3.96
CA ARG A 171 27.43 -3.63 -3.83
C ARG A 171 27.80 -4.42 -2.58
N GLN A 172 26.95 -4.39 -1.55
CA GLN A 172 27.12 -5.11 -0.30
C GLN A 172 25.90 -6.01 -0.07
N PRO A 173 25.74 -7.09 -0.85
CA PRO A 173 24.49 -7.84 -0.94
C PRO A 173 24.02 -8.40 0.40
N GLN A 174 24.95 -8.83 1.27
CA GLN A 174 24.60 -9.34 2.60
C GLN A 174 24.06 -8.24 3.53
N ARG A 175 24.56 -7.00 3.41
CA ARG A 175 24.06 -5.85 4.20
C ARG A 175 22.72 -5.35 3.64
N MET A 176 22.57 -5.32 2.32
CA MET A 176 21.30 -5.01 1.67
C MET A 176 20.20 -5.99 2.11
N GLU A 177 20.48 -7.30 2.05
CA GLU A 177 19.54 -8.34 2.50
C GLU A 177 19.12 -8.14 3.96
N GLN A 178 20.09 -7.91 4.86
CA GLN A 178 19.79 -7.65 6.28
C GLN A 178 18.92 -6.41 6.48
N ARG A 179 19.17 -5.34 5.72
CA ARG A 179 18.41 -4.09 5.76
C ARG A 179 16.99 -4.27 5.24
N CYS A 180 16.81 -4.97 4.13
CA CYS A 180 15.48 -5.29 3.59
C CYS A 180 14.68 -6.15 4.57
N VAL A 181 15.31 -7.21 5.12
CA VAL A 181 14.67 -8.08 6.12
C VAL A 181 14.28 -7.27 7.36
N ALA A 182 15.18 -6.45 7.90
CA ALA A 182 14.87 -5.63 9.06
C ALA A 182 13.69 -4.67 8.80
N GLY A 183 13.69 -3.99 7.65
CA GLY A 183 12.60 -3.09 7.26
C GLY A 183 11.26 -3.81 7.10
N MET A 184 11.24 -4.93 6.38
CA MET A 184 10.03 -5.74 6.20
C MET A 184 9.49 -6.27 7.53
N LEU A 185 10.35 -6.70 8.45
CA LEU A 185 9.91 -7.15 9.78
C LEU A 185 9.34 -6.01 10.63
N LEU A 186 9.95 -4.83 10.61
CA LEU A 186 9.42 -3.67 11.31
C LEU A 186 8.04 -3.25 10.77
N GLY A 187 7.88 -3.23 9.44
CA GLY A 187 6.59 -2.99 8.80
C GLY A 187 5.56 -4.06 9.17
N LEU A 188 5.94 -5.33 9.14
CA LEU A 188 5.07 -6.45 9.52
C LEU A 188 4.62 -6.34 10.98
N CYS A 189 5.53 -6.02 11.91
CA CYS A 189 5.19 -5.77 13.31
C CYS A 189 4.15 -4.65 13.44
N GLY A 190 4.33 -3.53 12.73
CA GLY A 190 3.38 -2.42 12.74
C GLY A 190 2.01 -2.83 12.21
N VAL A 191 1.96 -3.51 11.07
CA VAL A 191 0.71 -3.99 10.46
C VAL A 191 -0.02 -4.97 11.39
N VAL A 192 0.70 -5.93 11.96
CA VAL A 192 0.15 -6.91 12.90
C VAL A 192 -0.38 -6.22 14.16
N ALA A 193 0.34 -5.24 14.70
CA ALA A 193 -0.12 -4.48 15.86
C ALA A 193 -1.43 -3.73 15.57
N VAL A 194 -1.54 -3.04 14.43
CA VAL A 194 -2.76 -2.34 14.00
C VAL A 194 -3.92 -3.32 13.85
N ILE A 195 -3.69 -4.48 13.21
CA ILE A 195 -4.73 -5.50 13.00
C ILE A 195 -5.22 -6.09 14.32
N ILE A 196 -4.31 -6.43 15.24
CA ILE A 196 -4.68 -6.96 16.56
C ILE A 196 -5.49 -5.92 17.34
N TRP A 197 -5.07 -4.65 17.30
CA TRP A 197 -5.80 -3.56 17.94
C TRP A 197 -7.20 -3.38 17.36
N GLN A 198 -7.34 -3.29 16.03
CA GLN A 198 -8.64 -3.22 15.36
C GLN A 198 -9.54 -4.40 15.75
N ARG A 199 -9.00 -5.62 15.72
CA ARG A 199 -9.78 -6.81 16.06
C ARG A 199 -10.22 -6.81 17.53
N ALA A 200 -9.34 -6.39 18.45
CA ALA A 200 -9.66 -6.31 19.86
C ALA A 200 -10.78 -5.30 20.16
N VAL A 201 -10.81 -4.17 19.44
CA VAL A 201 -11.81 -3.11 19.63
C VAL A 201 -13.15 -3.46 18.99
N PHE A 202 -13.17 -3.95 17.74
CA PHE A 202 -14.40 -4.03 16.95
C PHE A 202 -15.12 -5.39 16.95
N ALA A 203 -14.44 -6.48 17.30
CA ALA A 203 -15.05 -7.82 17.25
C ALA A 203 -14.69 -8.71 18.44
N GLY A 204 -13.46 -8.61 18.94
CA GLY A 204 -12.85 -9.58 19.85
C GLY A 204 -11.87 -10.49 19.11
N LEU A 205 -10.77 -10.84 19.78
CA LEU A 205 -9.67 -11.59 19.16
C LEU A 205 -10.04 -13.02 18.76
N LEU A 206 -11.02 -13.62 19.44
CA LEU A 206 -11.44 -15.01 19.22
C LEU A 206 -12.86 -15.13 18.66
N ASP A 207 -13.53 -14.01 18.35
CA ASP A 207 -14.80 -14.04 17.64
C ASP A 207 -14.53 -14.21 16.13
N PHE A 208 -14.93 -15.35 15.59
CA PHE A 208 -14.87 -15.67 14.16
C PHE A 208 -16.26 -15.84 13.53
N ALA A 209 -17.32 -15.54 14.28
CA ALA A 209 -18.70 -15.55 13.81
C ALA A 209 -19.14 -14.15 13.32
N GLY A 210 -18.61 -13.10 13.95
CA GLY A 210 -18.86 -11.71 13.55
C GLY A 210 -18.43 -11.41 12.10
N ASN A 211 -19.19 -10.56 11.42
CA ASN A 211 -18.96 -10.18 10.02
C ASN A 211 -17.87 -9.11 9.82
N TYR A 212 -17.18 -8.71 10.89
CA TYR A 212 -16.08 -7.73 10.86
C TYR A 212 -14.82 -8.32 10.20
N ARG A 213 -14.12 -7.51 9.43
CA ARG A 213 -12.92 -7.84 8.66
C ARG A 213 -11.95 -6.70 8.87
N VAL A 214 -10.72 -7.05 9.21
CA VAL A 214 -9.67 -6.06 9.44
C VAL A 214 -9.13 -5.54 8.11
N GLU A 215 -8.91 -4.23 8.05
CA GLU A 215 -8.24 -3.55 6.96
C GLU A 215 -6.76 -3.26 7.25
N GLY A 216 -6.37 -3.23 8.53
CA GLY A 216 -5.03 -2.79 8.93
C GLY A 216 -4.79 -1.31 8.60
N PRO A 217 -3.54 -0.90 8.38
CA PRO A 217 -3.20 0.48 8.02
C PRO A 217 -3.41 0.82 6.52
N PHE A 218 -4.24 0.06 5.81
CA PHE A 218 -4.43 0.17 4.35
C PHE A 218 -5.77 0.85 4.02
N PRO A 219 -5.78 2.16 3.72
CA PRO A 219 -7.01 2.87 3.42
C PRO A 219 -7.71 2.37 2.17
N GLU A 220 -6.99 1.84 1.19
CA GLU A 220 -7.52 1.40 -0.11
C GLU A 220 -8.63 0.34 0.00
N LEU A 221 -8.77 -0.30 1.17
CA LEU A 221 -9.90 -1.19 1.46
C LEU A 221 -11.28 -0.48 1.41
N HIS A 222 -11.35 0.86 1.50
CA HIS A 222 -12.61 1.61 1.33
C HIS A 222 -13.19 1.49 -0.10
N ILE A 223 -12.35 1.27 -1.11
CA ILE A 223 -12.79 0.95 -2.49
C ILE A 223 -12.79 -0.55 -2.78
N GLY A 224 -12.66 -1.39 -1.74
CA GLY A 224 -12.58 -2.85 -1.88
C GLY A 224 -11.20 -3.38 -2.28
N GLY A 225 -10.13 -2.62 -2.01
CA GLY A 225 -8.74 -3.02 -2.24
C GLY A 225 -8.32 -4.31 -1.54
N GLY A 226 -7.22 -4.91 -2.02
CA GLY A 226 -6.68 -6.18 -1.53
C GLY A 226 -5.33 -6.08 -0.82
N ASP A 227 -4.91 -4.86 -0.48
CA ASP A 227 -3.50 -4.57 -0.24
C ASP A 227 -2.98 -5.16 1.08
N VAL A 228 -3.82 -5.20 2.12
CA VAL A 228 -3.45 -5.78 3.42
C VAL A 228 -3.03 -7.24 3.34
N HIS A 229 -3.79 -8.08 2.63
CA HIS A 229 -3.48 -9.50 2.53
C HIS A 229 -2.33 -9.75 1.55
N ALA A 230 -2.22 -8.96 0.48
CA ALA A 230 -1.08 -9.01 -0.44
C ALA A 230 0.24 -8.68 0.27
N TYR A 231 0.23 -7.64 1.11
CA TYR A 231 1.36 -7.27 1.95
C TYR A 231 1.71 -8.38 2.93
N LEU A 232 0.74 -8.91 3.70
CA LEU A 232 0.99 -9.99 4.66
C LEU A 232 1.57 -11.24 4.00
N VAL A 233 1.02 -11.69 2.87
CA VAL A 233 1.53 -12.84 2.10
C VAL A 233 2.98 -12.63 1.66
N THR A 234 3.33 -11.40 1.31
CA THR A 234 4.69 -11.04 0.86
C THR A 234 5.66 -10.85 2.04
N ALA A 235 5.18 -10.34 3.17
CA ALA A 235 5.99 -10.00 4.34
C ALA A 235 6.28 -11.19 5.26
N ILE A 236 5.32 -12.11 5.45
CA ILE A 236 5.50 -13.28 6.33
C ILE A 236 6.77 -14.09 6.00
N PRO A 237 7.12 -14.32 4.71
CA PRO A 237 8.36 -15.00 4.36
C PRO A 237 9.65 -14.39 4.90
N PHE A 238 9.67 -13.07 5.17
CA PHE A 238 10.83 -12.40 5.74
C PHE A 238 11.12 -12.80 7.18
N VAL A 239 10.12 -13.32 7.91
CA VAL A 239 10.32 -13.89 9.26
C VAL A 239 11.23 -15.11 9.18
N VAL A 240 10.99 -15.98 8.20
CA VAL A 240 11.86 -17.15 7.98
C VAL A 240 13.23 -16.73 7.46
N ALA A 241 13.28 -15.74 6.57
CA ALA A 241 14.54 -15.18 6.08
C ALA A 241 15.40 -14.58 7.22
N TRP A 242 14.79 -14.14 8.32
CA TRP A 242 15.51 -13.64 9.50
C TRP A 242 16.00 -14.76 10.44
N ILE A 243 15.17 -15.78 10.68
CA ILE A 243 15.48 -16.90 11.59
C ILE A 243 16.51 -17.84 10.95
N ALA A 244 16.27 -18.28 9.71
CA ALA A 244 16.95 -19.43 9.11
C ALA A 244 18.48 -19.27 8.90
N PRO A 245 19.01 -18.07 8.59
CA PRO A 245 20.45 -17.91 8.41
C PRO A 245 21.24 -18.04 9.70
N ARG A 246 20.69 -17.59 10.84
CA ARG A 246 21.36 -17.55 12.15
C ARG A 246 20.37 -17.82 13.29
N PRO A 247 19.97 -19.09 13.51
CA PRO A 247 19.02 -19.43 14.56
C PRO A 247 19.66 -19.20 15.93
N SER A 248 18.97 -18.43 16.78
CA SER A 248 19.26 -18.28 18.20
C SER A 248 17.93 -18.39 18.96
N ALA A 249 17.96 -18.77 20.23
CA ALA A 249 16.74 -18.95 21.03
C ALA A 249 15.84 -17.70 20.96
N VAL A 250 16.43 -16.50 21.08
CA VAL A 250 15.71 -15.23 20.97
C VAL A 250 15.09 -15.00 19.60
N ARG A 251 15.84 -15.23 18.51
CA ARG A 251 15.30 -15.04 17.14
C ARG A 251 14.21 -16.04 16.81
N VAL A 252 14.37 -17.29 17.26
CA VAL A 252 13.35 -18.33 17.07
C VAL A 252 12.11 -17.96 17.86
N ALA A 253 12.22 -17.58 19.13
CA ALA A 253 11.07 -17.16 19.94
C ALA A 253 10.35 -15.95 19.32
N LEU A 254 11.05 -14.83 19.11
CA LEU A 254 10.44 -13.62 18.55
C LEU A 254 9.90 -13.84 17.14
N GLY A 255 10.65 -14.56 16.31
CA GLY A 255 10.27 -14.85 14.94
C GLY A 255 9.06 -15.78 14.87
N THR A 256 9.00 -16.84 15.67
CA THR A 256 7.82 -17.71 15.76
C THR A 256 6.62 -16.93 16.27
N THR A 257 6.76 -16.11 17.32
CA THR A 257 5.66 -15.26 17.80
C THR A 257 5.14 -14.34 16.71
N LEU A 258 6.02 -13.60 16.02
CA LEU A 258 5.61 -12.71 14.93
C LEU A 258 4.97 -13.48 13.78
N PHE A 259 5.50 -14.66 13.44
CA PHE A 259 4.94 -15.51 12.40
C PHE A 259 3.50 -15.92 12.73
N LEU A 260 3.24 -16.42 13.95
CA LEU A 260 1.91 -16.84 14.37
C LEU A 260 0.92 -15.67 14.41
N LEU A 261 1.35 -14.51 14.92
CA LEU A 261 0.52 -13.30 14.94
C LEU A 261 0.24 -12.80 13.53
N ALA A 262 1.19 -12.91 12.60
CA ALA A 262 0.99 -12.55 11.20
C ALA A 262 0.08 -13.55 10.46
N SER A 263 0.19 -14.85 10.75
CA SER A 263 -0.75 -15.86 10.26
C SER A 263 -2.17 -15.58 10.75
N TYR A 264 -2.32 -15.26 12.04
CA TYR A 264 -3.59 -14.84 12.60
C TYR A 264 -4.13 -13.58 11.91
N ALA A 265 -3.29 -12.54 11.77
CA ALA A 265 -3.65 -11.29 11.13
C ALA A 265 -4.14 -11.49 9.69
N LEU A 266 -3.46 -12.34 8.92
CA LEU A 266 -3.91 -12.76 7.59
C LEU A 266 -5.25 -13.50 7.67
N GLY A 267 -5.39 -14.43 8.60
CA GLY A 267 -6.62 -15.17 8.87
C GLY A 267 -7.82 -14.26 9.05
N VAL A 268 -7.74 -13.28 9.95
CA VAL A 268 -8.87 -12.37 10.26
C VAL A 268 -9.16 -11.32 9.18
N THR A 269 -8.41 -11.28 8.07
CA THR A 269 -8.82 -10.53 6.87
C THR A 269 -10.04 -11.16 6.17
N PHE A 270 -10.29 -12.45 6.43
CA PHE A 270 -11.32 -13.27 5.79
C PHE A 270 -11.27 -13.22 4.25
N THR A 271 -10.06 -13.13 3.69
CA THR A 271 -9.83 -13.07 2.24
C THR A 271 -9.36 -14.41 1.68
N ARG A 272 -10.18 -15.05 0.84
CA ARG A 272 -9.84 -16.33 0.20
C ARG A 272 -8.56 -16.26 -0.64
N GLY A 273 -8.39 -15.16 -1.39
CA GLY A 273 -7.16 -14.91 -2.15
C GLY A 273 -5.92 -14.82 -1.26
N GLY A 274 -6.04 -14.19 -0.08
CA GLY A 274 -4.98 -14.15 0.92
C GLY A 274 -4.59 -15.53 1.43
N TYR A 275 -5.56 -16.42 1.66
CA TYR A 275 -5.30 -17.78 2.14
C TYR A 275 -4.58 -18.64 1.09
N VAL A 276 -5.03 -18.57 -0.16
CA VAL A 276 -4.36 -19.26 -1.28
C VAL A 276 -2.94 -18.72 -1.47
N GLY A 277 -2.79 -17.38 -1.43
CA GLY A 277 -1.48 -16.73 -1.52
C GLY A 277 -0.55 -17.15 -0.38
N TYR A 278 -1.06 -17.26 0.84
CA TYR A 278 -0.30 -17.71 2.00
C TYR A 278 0.18 -19.15 1.86
N CYS A 279 -0.69 -20.08 1.47
CA CYS A 279 -0.28 -21.46 1.16
C CYS A 279 0.80 -21.48 0.06
N GLY A 280 0.61 -20.70 -1.01
CA GLY A 280 1.61 -20.55 -2.07
C GLY A 280 2.95 -20.03 -1.56
N ALA A 281 2.95 -19.02 -0.69
CA ALA A 281 4.17 -18.46 -0.09
C ALA A 281 4.91 -19.48 0.79
N LEU A 282 4.18 -20.29 1.58
CA LEU A 282 4.77 -21.36 2.39
C LEU A 282 5.39 -22.46 1.51
N VAL A 283 4.71 -22.86 0.43
CA VAL A 283 5.22 -23.85 -0.53
C VAL A 283 6.48 -23.33 -1.22
N LEU A 284 6.44 -22.11 -1.77
CA LEU A 284 7.58 -21.50 -2.45
C LEU A 284 8.78 -21.35 -1.52
N MET A 285 8.54 -20.98 -0.26
CA MET A 285 9.57 -20.93 0.76
C MET A 285 10.18 -22.31 1.06
N GLY A 286 9.34 -23.34 1.21
CA GLY A 286 9.78 -24.73 1.38
C GLY A 286 10.67 -25.19 0.23
N ILE A 287 10.25 -24.91 -1.01
CA ILE A 287 11.03 -25.20 -2.24
C ILE A 287 12.35 -24.43 -2.23
N ALA A 288 12.32 -23.11 -2.01
CA ALA A 288 13.52 -22.27 -2.00
C ALA A 288 14.54 -22.75 -0.96
N MET A 289 14.07 -23.16 0.22
CA MET A 289 14.91 -23.69 1.28
C MET A 289 15.45 -25.09 0.97
N ALA A 290 14.66 -25.95 0.33
CA ALA A 290 15.11 -27.25 -0.16
C ALA A 290 16.19 -27.10 -1.25
N CYS A 291 15.97 -26.22 -2.24
CA CYS A 291 16.94 -25.93 -3.30
C CYS A 291 18.25 -25.34 -2.76
N ARG A 292 18.20 -24.41 -1.80
CA ARG A 292 19.40 -23.91 -1.10
C ARG A 292 20.04 -25.01 -0.25
N GLY A 293 19.22 -25.89 0.31
CA GLY A 293 19.63 -27.07 1.04
C GLY A 293 20.55 -27.92 0.18
N LEU A 294 20.09 -28.39 -0.99
CA LEU A 294 20.84 -29.25 -1.92
C LEU A 294 22.29 -28.79 -2.21
N ARG A 295 22.59 -27.50 -2.07
CA ARG A 295 23.91 -26.90 -2.29
C ARG A 295 24.85 -26.90 -1.07
N GLN A 296 24.35 -27.11 0.16
CA GLN A 296 25.14 -27.11 1.40
C GLN A 296 24.73 -28.25 2.36
N ARG A 297 25.55 -29.30 2.49
CA ARG A 297 25.16 -30.65 2.96
C ARG A 297 24.79 -30.83 4.44
N ASN A 298 25.34 -30.06 5.39
CA ASN A 298 25.24 -30.40 6.84
C ASN A 298 24.26 -29.56 7.69
N TRP A 299 23.62 -28.51 7.15
CA TRP A 299 22.70 -27.63 7.90
C TRP A 299 21.25 -27.66 7.37
N GLN A 300 20.94 -28.62 6.50
CA GLN A 300 19.69 -28.67 5.72
C GLN A 300 18.48 -29.09 6.57
N LEU A 301 18.60 -30.15 7.36
CA LEU A 301 17.50 -30.73 8.14
C LEU A 301 16.92 -29.76 9.18
N LYS A 302 17.78 -29.05 9.92
CA LYS A 302 17.32 -28.09 10.94
C LYS A 302 16.56 -26.91 10.33
N ARG A 303 16.99 -26.42 9.17
CA ARG A 303 16.33 -25.33 8.45
C ARG A 303 14.99 -25.77 7.87
N LEU A 304 14.94 -26.92 7.21
CA LEU A 304 13.70 -27.50 6.69
C LEU A 304 12.71 -27.81 7.82
N ALA A 305 13.17 -28.37 8.93
CA ALA A 305 12.34 -28.63 10.10
C ALA A 305 11.78 -27.33 10.71
N THR A 306 12.56 -26.24 10.75
CA THR A 306 12.06 -24.93 11.23
C THR A 306 10.95 -24.39 10.33
N VAL A 307 11.13 -24.47 9.00
CA VAL A 307 10.10 -24.03 8.04
C VAL A 307 8.85 -24.90 8.13
N ALA A 308 9.02 -26.22 8.20
CA ALA A 308 7.89 -27.15 8.33
C ALA A 308 7.13 -26.91 9.65
N MET A 309 7.84 -26.69 10.76
CA MET A 309 7.22 -26.37 12.04
C MET A 309 6.45 -25.04 11.98
N LEU A 310 7.03 -23.99 11.40
CA LEU A 310 6.34 -22.71 11.21
C LEU A 310 5.13 -22.87 10.29
N ALA A 311 5.25 -23.59 9.18
CA ALA A 311 4.14 -23.83 8.27
C ALA A 311 2.99 -24.57 8.97
N VAL A 312 3.29 -25.65 9.70
CA VAL A 312 2.29 -26.43 10.45
C VAL A 312 1.62 -25.58 11.53
N THR A 313 2.41 -24.85 12.32
CA THR A 313 1.86 -24.02 13.40
C THR A 313 1.06 -22.83 12.88
N GLY A 314 1.51 -22.19 11.79
CA GLY A 314 0.76 -21.13 11.12
C GLY A 314 -0.55 -21.62 10.49
N LEU A 315 -0.55 -22.82 9.90
CA LEU A 315 -1.78 -23.45 9.40
C LEU A 315 -2.71 -23.83 10.57
N ALA A 316 -2.17 -24.28 11.70
CA ALA A 316 -2.95 -24.58 12.89
C ALA A 316 -3.67 -23.33 13.44
N VAL A 317 -3.04 -22.16 13.40
CA VAL A 317 -3.68 -20.87 13.76
C VAL A 317 -4.87 -20.55 12.86
N MET A 318 -4.87 -21.00 11.60
CA MET A 318 -5.96 -20.76 10.66
C MET A 318 -7.18 -21.65 10.91
N ILE A 319 -7.01 -22.82 11.54
CA ILE A 319 -8.10 -23.79 11.77
C ILE A 319 -9.34 -23.15 12.41
N PRO A 320 -9.26 -22.49 13.59
CA PRO A 320 -10.45 -21.93 14.24
C PRO A 320 -11.10 -20.81 13.42
N ILE A 321 -10.32 -20.10 12.59
CA ILE A 321 -10.80 -19.02 11.72
C ILE A 321 -11.58 -19.62 10.54
N LEU A 322 -11.04 -20.68 9.94
CA LEU A 322 -11.65 -21.38 8.80
C LEU A 322 -12.92 -22.12 9.22
N SER A 323 -12.99 -22.61 10.46
CA SER A 323 -14.20 -23.23 11.04
C SER A 323 -15.19 -22.21 11.61
N GLY A 324 -14.92 -20.91 11.49
CA GLY A 324 -15.85 -19.87 11.92
C GLY A 324 -17.01 -19.74 10.93
N SER A 325 -18.24 -19.58 11.43
CA SER A 325 -19.46 -19.51 10.61
C SER A 325 -19.40 -18.44 9.50
N PHE A 326 -18.71 -17.33 9.76
CA PHE A 326 -18.50 -16.28 8.76
C PHE A 326 -17.65 -16.77 7.56
N MET A 327 -16.54 -17.46 7.83
CA MET A 327 -15.70 -18.00 6.75
C MET A 327 -16.38 -19.17 6.04
N GLU A 328 -17.07 -20.04 6.78
CA GLU A 328 -17.85 -21.13 6.18
C GLU A 328 -18.88 -20.61 5.17
N ALA A 329 -19.63 -19.55 5.53
CA ALA A 329 -20.56 -18.90 4.61
C ALA A 329 -19.87 -18.34 3.35
N ARG A 330 -18.68 -17.73 3.50
CA ARG A 330 -17.88 -17.22 2.37
C ARG A 330 -17.33 -18.34 1.49
N LEU A 331 -16.97 -19.47 2.08
CA LEU A 331 -16.49 -20.65 1.35
C LEU A 331 -17.64 -21.29 0.57
N ALA A 332 -18.83 -21.41 1.17
CA ALA A 332 -20.03 -21.91 0.50
C ALA A 332 -20.43 -21.05 -0.72
N GLY A 333 -20.27 -19.73 -0.64
CA GLY A 333 -20.55 -18.78 -1.72
C GLY A 333 -19.52 -18.74 -2.87
N THR A 334 -18.48 -19.59 -2.85
CA THR A 334 -17.32 -19.43 -3.75
C THR A 334 -17.65 -19.50 -5.24
N GLN A 335 -18.52 -20.42 -5.65
CA GLN A 335 -18.89 -20.55 -7.06
C GLN A 335 -19.68 -19.33 -7.56
N THR A 336 -20.65 -18.86 -6.77
CA THR A 336 -21.49 -17.69 -7.09
C THR A 336 -20.64 -16.42 -7.18
N GLU A 337 -19.69 -16.23 -6.27
CA GLU A 337 -18.79 -15.07 -6.32
C GLU A 337 -17.79 -15.16 -7.49
N ALA A 338 -17.28 -16.35 -7.82
CA ALA A 338 -16.38 -16.53 -8.96
C ALA A 338 -17.07 -16.17 -10.28
N THR A 339 -18.31 -16.62 -10.49
CA THR A 339 -19.09 -16.28 -11.69
C THR A 339 -19.42 -14.78 -11.75
N THR A 340 -19.76 -14.17 -10.61
CA THR A 340 -20.02 -12.72 -10.51
C THR A 340 -18.79 -11.91 -10.87
N ARG A 341 -17.62 -12.28 -10.35
CA ARG A 341 -16.34 -11.61 -10.65
C ARG A 341 -15.94 -11.78 -12.12
N MET A 342 -16.07 -12.99 -12.67
CA MET A 342 -15.75 -13.24 -14.07
C MET A 342 -16.66 -12.45 -15.02
N ARG A 343 -17.97 -12.39 -14.71
CA ARG A 343 -18.93 -11.57 -15.46
C ARG A 343 -18.62 -10.07 -15.34
N HIS A 344 -18.22 -9.61 -14.16
CA HIS A 344 -17.79 -8.23 -13.96
C HIS A 344 -16.55 -7.90 -14.80
N TRP A 345 -15.53 -8.77 -14.79
CA TRP A 345 -14.33 -8.60 -15.61
C TRP A 345 -14.65 -8.58 -17.11
N ALA A 346 -15.45 -9.53 -17.59
CA ALA A 346 -15.87 -9.58 -18.98
C ALA A 346 -16.62 -8.30 -19.40
N ARG A 347 -17.55 -7.81 -18.56
CA ARG A 347 -18.26 -6.55 -18.81
C ARG A 347 -17.31 -5.36 -18.84
N THR A 348 -16.35 -5.29 -17.92
CA THR A 348 -15.35 -4.22 -17.90
C THR A 348 -14.51 -4.22 -19.18
N ILE A 349 -14.07 -5.38 -19.66
CA ILE A 349 -13.32 -5.48 -20.93
C ILE A 349 -14.20 -5.05 -22.11
N ASP A 350 -15.47 -5.46 -22.15
CA ASP A 350 -16.40 -5.08 -23.22
C ASP A 350 -16.70 -3.57 -23.25
N THR A 351 -16.53 -2.86 -22.12
CA THR A 351 -16.63 -1.39 -22.09
C THR A 351 -15.42 -0.67 -22.64
N MET A 352 -14.32 -1.35 -23.00
CA MET A 352 -13.13 -0.72 -23.59
C MET A 352 -13.36 -0.32 -25.06
N ASP A 353 -12.64 0.69 -25.53
CA ASP A 353 -12.67 1.06 -26.94
C ASP A 353 -12.02 -0.02 -27.82
N LYS A 354 -12.63 -0.28 -28.97
CA LYS A 354 -12.16 -1.27 -29.94
C LYS A 354 -11.18 -0.62 -30.93
N ASN A 355 -9.99 -0.25 -30.45
CA ASN A 355 -8.91 0.30 -31.27
C ASN A 355 -7.53 -0.23 -30.83
N LEU A 356 -6.55 -0.13 -31.74
CA LEU A 356 -5.22 -0.70 -31.54
C LEU A 356 -4.49 -0.10 -30.32
N THR A 357 -4.66 1.21 -30.07
CA THR A 357 -4.05 1.87 -28.91
C THR A 357 -4.57 1.29 -27.60
N THR A 358 -5.87 1.04 -27.52
CA THR A 358 -6.53 0.47 -26.33
C THR A 358 -6.16 -0.99 -26.13
N GLU A 359 -5.97 -1.74 -27.22
CA GLU A 359 -5.51 -3.13 -27.14
C GLU A 359 -4.07 -3.24 -26.63
N LEU A 360 -3.19 -2.31 -27.03
CA LEU A 360 -1.77 -2.31 -26.64
C LEU A 360 -1.51 -1.69 -25.27
N PHE A 361 -2.21 -0.62 -24.91
CA PHE A 361 -1.91 0.20 -23.73
C PHE A 361 -3.08 0.37 -22.76
N GLY A 362 -4.24 -0.22 -23.06
CA GLY A 362 -5.48 -0.03 -22.33
C GLY A 362 -6.12 1.34 -22.58
N MET A 363 -7.20 1.62 -21.84
CA MET A 363 -7.91 2.92 -21.86
C MET A 363 -7.15 4.03 -21.08
N GLY A 364 -5.86 3.84 -20.84
CA GLY A 364 -5.03 4.64 -19.96
C GLY A 364 -5.05 4.21 -18.49
N LEU A 365 -3.90 4.30 -17.83
CA LEU A 365 -3.71 3.86 -16.45
C LEU A 365 -4.63 4.67 -15.51
N GLY A 366 -5.33 4.00 -14.60
CA GLY A 366 -6.22 4.67 -13.65
C GLY A 366 -7.50 5.26 -14.25
N SER A 367 -7.83 5.03 -15.52
CA SER A 367 -9.05 5.59 -16.13
C SER A 367 -10.34 4.83 -15.77
N PHE A 368 -10.22 3.63 -15.19
CA PHE A 368 -11.36 2.75 -14.90
C PHE A 368 -12.51 3.42 -14.12
N PRO A 369 -12.28 4.15 -12.99
CA PRO A 369 -13.37 4.79 -12.26
C PRO A 369 -14.17 5.77 -13.12
N LYS A 370 -13.47 6.60 -13.90
CA LYS A 370 -14.07 7.57 -14.83
C LYS A 370 -14.83 6.88 -15.96
N VAL A 371 -14.21 5.89 -16.62
CA VAL A 371 -14.83 5.15 -17.73
C VAL A 371 -16.10 4.43 -17.25
N SER A 372 -16.02 3.75 -16.10
CA SER A 372 -17.16 3.04 -15.52
C SER A 372 -18.30 4.01 -15.15
N LEU A 373 -17.98 5.16 -14.56
CA LEU A 373 -18.96 6.20 -14.22
C LEU A 373 -19.76 6.67 -15.46
N PHE A 374 -19.08 6.91 -16.59
CA PHE A 374 -19.72 7.45 -17.78
C PHE A 374 -20.41 6.39 -18.65
N ARG A 375 -19.86 5.16 -18.72
CA ARG A 375 -20.38 4.08 -19.58
C ARG A 375 -21.42 3.20 -18.89
N ASN A 376 -21.42 3.09 -17.56
CA ASN A 376 -22.31 2.23 -16.79
C ASN A 376 -23.22 3.02 -15.83
N ARG A 377 -23.88 4.07 -16.33
CA ARG A 377 -24.66 5.03 -15.52
C ARG A 377 -25.70 4.37 -14.60
N ASP A 378 -26.41 3.35 -15.09
CA ASP A 378 -27.44 2.64 -14.31
C ASP A 378 -26.89 1.93 -13.06
N THR A 379 -25.58 1.69 -13.02
CA THR A 379 -24.90 1.04 -11.89
C THR A 379 -23.88 1.93 -11.21
N ALA A 380 -23.76 3.19 -11.64
CA ALA A 380 -22.82 4.15 -11.13
C ALA A 380 -23.09 4.43 -9.64
N SER A 381 -22.00 4.60 -8.89
CA SER A 381 -22.09 5.13 -7.54
C SER A 381 -22.26 6.65 -7.59
N ALA A 382 -22.95 7.21 -6.60
CA ALA A 382 -23.01 8.64 -6.42
C ALA A 382 -21.58 9.20 -6.29
N THR A 383 -21.37 10.38 -6.86
CA THR A 383 -20.09 11.10 -6.82
C THR A 383 -20.17 12.25 -5.83
N PHE A 384 -19.02 12.85 -5.53
CA PHE A 384 -18.97 14.10 -4.81
C PHE A 384 -17.93 15.03 -5.42
N SER A 385 -18.13 16.34 -5.25
CA SER A 385 -17.13 17.36 -5.55
C SER A 385 -17.17 18.46 -4.50
N TYR A 386 -16.00 19.05 -4.22
CA TYR A 386 -15.89 20.30 -3.50
C TYR A 386 -16.03 21.45 -4.48
N GLU A 387 -16.97 22.35 -4.21
CA GLU A 387 -17.31 23.50 -5.04
C GLU A 387 -17.22 24.79 -4.23
N GLN A 388 -17.12 25.92 -4.93
CA GLN A 388 -17.26 27.24 -4.34
C GLN A 388 -18.28 28.08 -5.11
N GLU A 389 -19.12 28.80 -4.38
CA GLU A 389 -20.09 29.77 -4.93
C GLU A 389 -20.11 30.99 -4.01
N ASP A 390 -19.85 32.17 -4.57
CA ASP A 390 -19.82 33.45 -3.83
C ASP A 390 -18.97 33.44 -2.55
N GLY A 391 -17.82 32.76 -2.59
CA GLY A 391 -16.90 32.62 -1.44
C GLY A 391 -17.32 31.58 -0.40
N ASN A 392 -18.47 30.91 -0.58
CA ASN A 392 -18.90 29.80 0.25
C ASN A 392 -18.46 28.46 -0.37
N GLY A 393 -17.68 27.69 0.38
CA GLY A 393 -17.29 26.33 0.00
C GLY A 393 -18.34 25.32 0.43
N PHE A 394 -18.78 24.46 -0.49
CA PHE A 394 -19.76 23.43 -0.18
C PHE A 394 -19.41 22.09 -0.84
N LEU A 395 -19.93 21.02 -0.26
CA LEU A 395 -19.87 19.69 -0.84
C LEU A 395 -21.09 19.48 -1.73
N ARG A 396 -20.85 19.16 -3.01
CA ARG A 396 -21.89 18.71 -3.94
C ARG A 396 -21.91 17.19 -3.94
N LEU A 397 -23.10 16.61 -3.76
CA LEU A 397 -23.35 15.19 -3.90
C LEU A 397 -24.08 14.92 -5.22
N GLY A 398 -23.62 13.93 -5.97
CA GLY A 398 -24.25 13.44 -7.19
C GLY A 398 -25.31 12.38 -6.92
N SER A 399 -26.05 12.00 -7.96
CA SER A 399 -26.99 10.88 -7.92
C SER A 399 -26.30 9.55 -8.27
N GLY A 400 -26.87 8.44 -7.79
CA GLY A 400 -26.36 7.09 -8.05
C GLY A 400 -26.58 6.17 -6.85
N LYS A 401 -25.88 5.03 -6.83
CA LYS A 401 -25.86 4.18 -5.64
C LYS A 401 -25.33 4.94 -4.43
N PRO A 402 -25.76 4.60 -3.20
CA PRO A 402 -25.34 5.29 -1.98
C PRO A 402 -23.83 5.50 -1.92
N LEU A 403 -23.44 6.75 -1.66
CA LEU A 403 -22.08 7.16 -1.35
C LEU A 403 -22.02 7.47 0.13
N TYR A 404 -20.95 7.02 0.79
CA TYR A 404 -20.69 7.31 2.19
C TYR A 404 -19.54 8.29 2.28
N LEU A 405 -19.82 9.46 2.86
CA LEU A 405 -18.80 10.40 3.28
C LEU A 405 -18.61 10.26 4.78
N GLU A 406 -17.38 10.12 5.21
CA GLU A 406 -17.05 9.87 6.61
C GLU A 406 -16.25 11.04 7.18
N GLN A 407 -16.61 11.42 8.41
CA GLN A 407 -15.84 12.36 9.19
C GLN A 407 -15.65 11.78 10.59
N ARG A 408 -14.39 11.72 11.04
CA ARG A 408 -14.08 11.34 12.42
C ARG A 408 -14.33 12.52 13.34
N VAL A 409 -15.19 12.33 14.32
CA VAL A 409 -15.51 13.32 15.35
C VAL A 409 -15.23 12.76 16.73
N PRO A 410 -14.71 13.56 17.68
CA PRO A 410 -14.62 13.13 19.06
C PRO A 410 -16.04 13.01 19.63
N ALA A 411 -16.46 11.78 19.89
CA ALA A 411 -17.75 11.48 20.51
C ALA A 411 -17.53 10.69 21.81
N VAL A 412 -18.41 10.94 22.78
CA VAL A 412 -18.44 10.31 24.09
C VAL A 412 -19.77 9.57 24.19
N ALA A 413 -19.72 8.30 24.60
CA ALA A 413 -20.92 7.49 24.79
C ALA A 413 -21.90 8.18 25.77
N ASP A 414 -23.19 7.94 25.56
CA ASP A 414 -24.28 8.43 26.41
C ASP A 414 -24.37 9.95 26.57
N LYS A 415 -23.83 10.71 25.59
CA LYS A 415 -24.00 12.16 25.49
C LYS A 415 -24.93 12.51 24.33
N GLY A 416 -25.77 13.53 24.56
CA GLY A 416 -26.59 14.12 23.52
C GLY A 416 -25.75 15.02 22.62
N TYR A 417 -25.90 14.86 21.31
CA TYR A 417 -25.27 15.70 20.29
C TYR A 417 -26.34 16.34 19.42
N THR A 418 -26.13 17.59 19.02
CA THR A 418 -26.97 18.28 18.05
C THR A 418 -26.28 18.26 16.70
N LEU A 419 -26.94 17.67 15.70
CA LEU A 419 -26.53 17.73 14.31
C LEU A 419 -27.31 18.85 13.62
N SER A 420 -26.59 19.75 12.93
CA SER A 420 -27.18 20.81 12.11
C SER A 420 -26.49 20.84 10.76
N LEU A 421 -27.27 20.99 9.70
CA LEU A 421 -26.81 20.89 8.31
C LEU A 421 -27.57 21.91 7.46
N ASP A 422 -26.85 22.68 6.66
CA ASP A 422 -27.44 23.51 5.62
C ASP A 422 -27.40 22.74 4.29
N VAL A 423 -28.57 22.38 3.78
CA VAL A 423 -28.70 21.52 2.59
C VAL A 423 -29.68 22.16 1.61
N ARG A 424 -29.33 22.12 0.32
CA ARG A 424 -30.24 22.40 -0.80
C ARG A 424 -30.16 21.25 -1.79
N SER A 425 -31.30 20.92 -2.41
CA SER A 425 -31.37 19.90 -3.45
C SER A 425 -32.23 20.40 -4.61
N SER A 426 -31.78 20.12 -5.84
CA SER A 426 -32.62 20.28 -7.04
C SER A 426 -33.58 19.10 -7.23
N ASP A 427 -33.36 17.99 -6.52
CA ASP A 427 -34.17 16.79 -6.55
C ASP A 427 -35.01 16.68 -5.27
N PRO A 428 -36.35 16.71 -5.35
CA PRO A 428 -37.23 16.61 -4.18
C PRO A 428 -37.17 15.24 -3.48
N GLU A 429 -36.68 14.21 -4.16
CA GLU A 429 -36.54 12.86 -3.61
C GLU A 429 -35.19 12.63 -2.94
N ALA A 430 -34.24 13.56 -3.05
CA ALA A 430 -32.94 13.44 -2.40
C ALA A 430 -33.10 13.25 -0.88
N ARG A 431 -32.33 12.30 -0.33
CA ARG A 431 -32.27 12.01 1.10
C ARG A 431 -30.81 11.98 1.53
N ILE A 432 -30.52 12.63 2.65
CA ILE A 432 -29.25 12.52 3.35
C ILE A 432 -29.53 11.81 4.67
N ALA A 433 -28.87 10.68 4.89
CA ALA A 433 -28.85 9.99 6.16
C ALA A 433 -27.52 10.30 6.86
N VAL A 434 -27.57 10.68 8.13
CA VAL A 434 -26.39 10.89 8.95
C VAL A 434 -26.44 9.94 10.13
N THR A 435 -25.36 9.19 10.30
CA THR A 435 -25.20 8.21 11.37
C THR A 435 -23.91 8.51 12.12
N LEU A 436 -23.99 8.54 13.44
CA LEU A 436 -22.83 8.51 14.32
C LEU A 436 -22.57 7.05 14.71
N CYS A 437 -21.41 6.52 14.35
CA CYS A 437 -21.02 5.15 14.68
C CYS A 437 -19.54 5.04 15.00
N GLU A 438 -19.19 4.03 15.79
CA GLU A 438 -17.80 3.60 15.96
C GLU A 438 -17.43 2.72 14.77
N LYS A 439 -16.50 3.20 13.94
CA LYS A 439 -16.02 2.45 12.77
C LYS A 439 -14.57 2.80 12.45
N SER A 440 -13.93 1.90 11.71
CA SER A 440 -12.56 2.08 11.26
C SER A 440 -12.49 2.63 9.82
N VAL A 441 -12.67 1.78 8.80
CA VAL A 441 -12.69 2.14 7.36
C VAL A 441 -13.73 1.34 6.55
N GLN A 442 -13.87 0.03 6.78
CA GLN A 442 -14.95 -0.76 6.16
C GLN A 442 -16.24 -0.68 7.00
N TYR A 443 -17.38 -1.08 6.40
CA TYR A 443 -18.73 -1.18 7.01
C TYR A 443 -19.59 0.09 6.98
N SER A 444 -19.84 0.59 5.77
CA SER A 444 -20.80 1.65 5.47
C SER A 444 -21.98 1.12 4.66
#